data_AF-A0A9P6FNP4-F1
#
_entry.id   AF-A0A9P6FNP4-F1
#
_cell.length_a   1.000
_cell.length_b   1.000
_cell.length_c   1.000
_cell.angle_alpha   90.00
_cell.angle_beta   90.00
_cell.angle_gamma   90.00
#
_symmetry.space_group_name_H-M   'P 1'
#
loop_
_entity.id
_entity.type
_entity.pdbx_description
1 polymer ?
#
loop_
_entity_poly.entity_id
_entity_poly.type
_entity_poly.pdbx_seq_one_letter_code
_entity_poly.pdbx_strand_id
1 'polypeptide(L)'
;MLTRQQAYLQKHRLEEEDSESPSKRTKGFKVAANNEPSENTNDGISPTQSDGRKYPCDMCDKSFDKSKKLSGHKTDVHAMRANINIDENRSVVVYREDLLFKCPPCHRTYKSKSGIGKHLKASLVCADKLQDWDHHSVNPSLSILPSAAQTPPIWRNYQEALLWASGQMESSQEEKTKVLIVSDKLGQFPIGFSTDGKEENAIISQQVYARLPDGPFLAVVNKSTSKPGIGLQWELKEQCLSCHPPLLPTIEQAIGKIPLAKLVGTRSFQELGKKTCKKLNLDWTRHPQAPQVASHLLSGAIMINAKTLCGIMINEVEVYCRERTADCHREHSGLIKGTPRDSSMPRTTGEDLYKGVRPVTIPAEMNSKRLVIGTLTCDILVTGCIGFGNGSPPSVSVGGSTVVIEIAKNDTSNWRIFLDNERVKQARKIAKKSIIKTTRDMGIWQLRQLRSKFHLLDTYDFSRFSGPLTATPLLRPCTIFTVANFGNISGARYAAAEMFNKIGKAIICRGKNAVVEREDVSRWLEECSLSREWVVPFQTILNLFKTEDSIGIIGNSDLNKQLEIIAELLMSKINDANKIIVAEIEKLILS
;
A
#
# COMPACT_ATOMS: atom_id res chain seq x y z
N MET A 1 33.30 18.54 -32.42
CA MET A 1 31.97 18.97 -31.92
C MET A 1 31.54 17.97 -30.85
N LEU A 2 31.33 18.42 -29.60
CA LEU A 2 30.76 17.59 -28.54
C LEU A 2 29.23 17.71 -28.56
N THR A 3 28.51 16.62 -28.27
CA THR A 3 27.04 16.64 -28.27
C THR A 3 26.51 17.40 -27.05
N ARG A 4 25.34 18.05 -27.19
CA ARG A 4 24.73 18.88 -26.11
C ARG A 4 24.59 18.15 -24.77
N GLN A 5 24.45 16.82 -24.80
CA GLN A 5 24.33 15.98 -23.60
C GLN A 5 25.65 15.85 -22.82
N GLN A 6 26.80 15.84 -23.50
CA GLN A 6 28.12 15.79 -22.85
C GLN A 6 28.49 17.15 -22.24
N ALA A 7 28.18 18.27 -22.92
CA ALA A 7 28.38 19.61 -22.39
C ALA A 7 27.57 19.87 -21.09
N TYR A 8 26.36 19.31 -20.99
CA TYR A 8 25.53 19.39 -19.77
C TYR A 8 26.15 18.63 -18.58
N LEU A 9 26.65 17.41 -18.82
CA LEU A 9 27.28 16.58 -17.78
C LEU A 9 28.63 17.13 -17.32
N GLN A 10 29.38 17.79 -18.22
CA GLN A 10 30.68 18.37 -17.89
C GLN A 10 30.55 19.68 -17.10
N LYS A 11 29.50 20.48 -17.35
CA LYS A 11 29.19 21.66 -16.55
C LYS A 11 28.86 21.31 -15.10
N HIS A 12 28.03 20.28 -14.88
CA HIS A 12 27.63 19.87 -13.53
C HIS A 12 28.76 19.27 -12.68
N ARG A 13 29.81 18.72 -13.31
CA ARG A 13 30.96 18.15 -12.59
C ARG A 13 31.88 19.23 -12.00
N LEU A 14 32.02 20.37 -12.67
CA LEU A 14 32.85 21.49 -12.20
C LEU A 14 32.19 22.27 -11.06
N GLU A 15 30.85 22.28 -10.99
CA GLU A 15 30.09 22.96 -9.93
C GLU A 15 30.10 22.18 -8.58
N GLU A 16 30.49 20.90 -8.56
CA GLU A 16 30.63 20.13 -7.31
C GLU A 16 32.00 20.30 -6.63
N GLU A 17 33.07 20.56 -7.38
CA GLU A 17 34.45 20.65 -6.85
C GLU A 17 34.75 21.99 -6.13
N ASP A 18 34.04 23.08 -6.44
CA ASP A 18 34.24 24.41 -5.82
C ASP A 18 33.58 24.59 -4.43
N SER A 19 32.94 23.55 -3.87
CA SER A 19 32.07 23.70 -2.68
C SER A 19 32.65 23.25 -1.34
N GLU A 20 33.86 22.67 -1.30
CA GLU A 20 34.52 22.27 -0.06
C GLU A 20 35.62 23.25 0.40
N SER A 21 35.32 24.06 1.42
CA SER A 21 36.33 24.75 2.24
C SER A 21 35.84 24.99 3.68
N PRO A 22 36.67 24.84 4.74
CA PRO A 22 36.14 24.50 6.06
C PRO A 22 36.19 25.61 7.13
N SER A 23 35.15 25.61 7.98
CA SER A 23 35.17 25.85 9.44
C SER A 23 35.94 27.03 10.03
N LYS A 24 35.22 27.94 10.71
CA LYS A 24 35.73 28.60 11.93
C LYS A 24 34.72 28.55 13.09
N ARG A 25 35.18 28.00 14.22
CA ARG A 25 34.54 28.05 15.54
C ARG A 25 34.59 29.48 16.10
N THR A 26 33.53 29.91 16.78
CA THR A 26 33.60 30.93 17.84
C THR A 26 33.03 30.38 19.15
N LYS A 27 33.66 30.72 20.27
CA LYS A 27 33.30 30.27 21.62
C LYS A 27 32.45 31.30 22.34
N GLY A 28 31.42 30.81 23.02
CA GLY A 28 30.91 31.21 24.33
C GLY A 28 30.91 32.68 24.77
N PHE A 29 29.72 33.15 25.16
CA PHE A 29 29.55 34.15 26.20
C PHE A 29 28.53 33.65 27.23
N LYS A 30 28.85 33.82 28.53
CA LYS A 30 27.90 33.67 29.65
C LYS A 30 27.50 35.08 30.09
N VAL A 31 26.23 35.29 30.44
CA VAL A 31 25.79 36.41 31.29
C VAL A 31 24.85 35.85 32.36
N ALA A 32 24.88 36.44 33.55
CA ALA A 32 24.37 35.88 34.80
C ALA A 32 22.87 36.18 35.05
N ALA A 33 22.34 35.51 36.07
CA ALA A 33 21.02 35.77 36.64
C ALA A 33 21.01 37.02 37.54
N ASN A 34 19.82 37.54 37.80
CA ASN A 34 19.47 38.32 39.00
C ASN A 34 18.01 38.01 39.39
N ASN A 35 17.72 38.04 40.69
CA ASN A 35 16.44 37.64 41.29
C ASN A 35 15.57 38.86 41.70
N GLU A 36 14.24 38.62 41.72
CA GLU A 36 13.25 39.10 42.72
C GLU A 36 12.89 40.61 42.82
N PRO A 37 11.75 40.97 43.46
CA PRO A 37 10.68 40.14 44.04
C PRO A 37 9.21 40.45 43.61
N SER A 38 8.33 39.56 44.08
CA SER A 38 6.85 39.55 44.23
C SER A 38 6.00 40.84 44.14
N GLU A 39 4.75 40.66 43.70
CA GLU A 39 3.57 41.05 44.50
C GLU A 39 2.32 40.17 44.20
N ASN A 40 1.39 40.07 45.16
CA ASN A 40 0.22 39.18 45.18
C ASN A 40 -1.09 39.93 44.87
N THR A 41 -2.04 39.27 44.20
CA THR A 41 -3.47 39.28 44.61
C THR A 41 -4.12 37.94 44.24
N ASN A 42 -5.09 37.52 45.05
CA ASN A 42 -5.64 36.16 45.10
C ASN A 42 -7.16 36.21 45.15
N ASP A 43 -7.85 35.40 44.34
CA ASP A 43 -9.26 35.02 44.43
C ASP A 43 -9.48 33.81 43.49
N GLY A 44 -10.29 32.78 43.78
CA GLY A 44 -11.16 32.59 44.93
C GLY A 44 -12.22 31.50 44.65
N ILE A 45 -11.82 30.29 44.23
CA ILE A 45 -12.76 29.16 44.01
C ILE A 45 -12.24 27.89 44.68
N SER A 46 -13.00 27.38 45.66
CA SER A 46 -12.67 26.19 46.44
C SER A 46 -12.79 24.89 45.62
N PRO A 47 -11.78 24.00 45.61
CA PRO A 47 -11.87 22.70 44.95
C PRO A 47 -12.58 21.67 45.84
N THR A 48 -13.41 20.83 45.21
CA THR A 48 -13.85 19.56 45.80
C THR A 48 -12.66 18.65 46.04
N GLN A 49 -12.71 17.84 47.12
CA GLN A 49 -11.59 17.04 47.61
C GLN A 49 -11.01 16.09 46.53
N SER A 50 -9.89 16.47 45.94
CA SER A 50 -9.13 15.62 45.03
C SER A 50 -8.35 14.58 45.84
N ASP A 51 -8.85 13.34 45.92
CA ASP A 51 -8.10 12.20 46.47
C ASP A 51 -6.75 12.09 45.75
N GLY A 52 -5.64 12.13 46.49
CA GLY A 52 -4.30 12.54 46.03
C GLY A 52 -3.56 11.58 45.08
N ARG A 53 -4.28 10.78 44.29
CA ARG A 53 -3.77 9.65 43.49
C ARG A 53 -3.56 10.06 42.03
N LYS A 54 -2.35 10.51 41.73
CA LYS A 54 -2.00 11.20 40.46
C LYS A 54 -2.02 10.33 39.19
N TYR A 55 -2.25 9.01 39.27
CA TYR A 55 -2.11 8.11 38.12
C TYR A 55 -3.21 7.01 38.07
N PRO A 56 -4.40 7.29 37.52
CA PRO A 56 -5.44 6.29 37.27
C PRO A 56 -5.07 5.31 36.14
N CYS A 57 -5.59 4.09 36.20
CA CYS A 57 -5.56 3.15 35.07
C CYS A 57 -6.71 3.43 34.10
N ASP A 58 -6.45 3.22 32.81
CA ASP A 58 -7.39 3.37 31.69
C ASP A 58 -8.13 2.08 31.35
N MET A 59 -7.87 0.99 32.08
CA MET A 59 -8.41 -0.35 31.82
C MET A 59 -9.05 -1.01 33.05
N CYS A 60 -9.02 -0.37 34.23
CA CYS A 60 -9.80 -0.73 35.42
C CYS A 60 -9.78 0.42 36.45
N ASP A 61 -10.65 0.35 37.46
CA ASP A 61 -10.89 1.43 38.45
C ASP A 61 -9.76 1.64 39.48
N LYS A 62 -8.54 1.19 39.18
CA LYS A 62 -7.37 1.30 40.08
C LYS A 62 -6.55 2.55 39.78
N SER A 63 -6.21 3.29 40.84
CA SER A 63 -5.35 4.47 40.80
C SER A 63 -4.09 4.30 41.65
N PHE A 64 -3.01 4.95 41.24
CA PHE A 64 -1.68 4.81 41.82
C PHE A 64 -1.07 6.16 42.23
N ASP A 65 -0.26 6.13 43.27
CA ASP A 65 0.55 7.25 43.78
C ASP A 65 1.73 7.60 42.88
N LYS A 66 2.25 6.63 42.11
CA LYS A 66 3.45 6.78 41.27
C LYS A 66 3.24 6.17 39.88
N SER A 67 3.62 6.92 38.83
CA SER A 67 3.55 6.48 37.43
C SER A 67 4.23 5.11 37.18
N LYS A 68 5.36 4.84 37.85
CA LYS A 68 6.04 3.53 37.77
C LYS A 68 5.18 2.37 38.28
N LYS A 69 4.34 2.57 39.30
CA LYS A 69 3.39 1.54 39.78
C LYS A 69 2.24 1.33 38.79
N LEU A 70 1.71 2.41 38.19
CA LEU A 70 0.72 2.31 37.12
C LEU A 70 1.26 1.53 35.91
N SER A 71 2.47 1.84 35.46
CA SER A 71 3.14 1.13 34.36
C SER A 71 3.33 -0.36 34.69
N GLY A 72 3.82 -0.69 35.89
CA GLY A 72 3.93 -2.06 36.36
C GLY A 72 2.58 -2.78 36.40
N HIS A 73 1.52 -2.13 36.89
CA HIS A 73 0.16 -2.66 36.90
C HIS A 73 -0.39 -2.95 35.50
N LYS A 74 -0.23 -2.02 34.53
CA LYS A 74 -0.63 -2.27 33.14
C LYS A 74 0.10 -3.49 32.56
N THR A 75 1.39 -3.65 32.84
CA THR A 75 2.17 -4.82 32.41
C THR A 75 1.78 -6.11 33.12
N ASP A 76 1.41 -6.07 34.41
CA ASP A 76 1.09 -7.27 35.20
C ASP A 76 -0.35 -7.75 35.01
N VAL A 77 -1.30 -6.82 34.87
CA VAL A 77 -2.76 -7.07 34.95
C VAL A 77 -3.47 -6.85 33.61
N HIS A 78 -2.85 -6.20 32.62
CA HIS A 78 -3.51 -5.90 31.33
C HIS A 78 -2.71 -6.32 30.08
N ALA A 79 -1.49 -6.84 30.22
CA ALA A 79 -0.74 -7.37 29.08
C ALA A 79 -1.39 -8.65 28.51
N MET A 80 -1.71 -8.67 27.21
CA MET A 80 -2.20 -9.87 26.49
C MET A 80 -1.12 -10.94 26.27
N ARG A 81 0.15 -10.53 26.28
CA ARG A 81 1.32 -11.40 26.16
C ARG A 81 2.32 -11.00 27.24
N ALA A 82 2.82 -11.98 27.98
CA ALA A 82 3.85 -11.78 28.99
C ALA A 82 5.06 -12.67 28.70
N ASN A 83 6.26 -12.08 28.65
CA ASN A 83 7.48 -12.86 28.80
C ASN A 83 7.82 -13.00 30.29
N ILE A 84 8.02 -14.23 30.75
CA ILE A 84 8.28 -14.62 32.14
C ILE A 84 9.67 -15.24 32.22
N ASN A 85 10.60 -14.54 32.84
CA ASN A 85 11.91 -15.08 33.17
C ASN A 85 11.73 -16.07 34.33
N ILE A 86 12.03 -17.35 34.10
CA ILE A 86 12.00 -18.40 35.10
C ILE A 86 13.26 -18.26 35.98
N ASP A 87 14.42 -18.23 35.33
CA ASP A 87 15.74 -17.98 35.91
C ASP A 87 16.51 -16.94 35.07
N GLU A 88 17.83 -16.87 35.21
CA GLU A 88 18.69 -15.89 34.52
C GLU A 88 18.83 -16.17 33.01
N ASN A 89 18.70 -17.44 32.60
CA ASN A 89 18.95 -17.88 31.22
C ASN A 89 17.67 -18.29 30.47
N ARG A 90 16.55 -18.52 31.18
CA ARG A 90 15.32 -19.07 30.59
C ARG A 90 14.13 -18.13 30.75
N SER A 91 13.46 -17.83 29.63
CA SER A 91 12.25 -17.00 29.60
C SER A 91 11.17 -17.65 28.73
N VAL A 92 9.95 -17.79 29.26
CA VAL A 92 8.80 -18.38 28.57
C VAL A 92 7.76 -17.31 28.25
N VAL A 93 7.21 -17.38 27.04
CA VAL A 93 6.13 -16.50 26.59
C VAL A 93 4.79 -17.15 26.91
N VAL A 94 3.93 -16.45 27.66
CA VAL A 94 2.55 -16.87 27.92
C VAL A 94 1.55 -15.87 27.36
N TYR A 95 0.42 -16.38 26.89
CA TYR A 95 -0.70 -15.63 26.36
C TYR A 95 -1.87 -15.63 27.34
N ARG A 96 -2.82 -14.72 27.10
CA ARG A 96 -4.00 -14.53 27.95
C ARG A 96 -5.26 -14.96 27.22
N GLU A 97 -5.99 -15.89 27.81
CA GLU A 97 -7.30 -16.39 27.37
C GLU A 97 -8.33 -15.90 28.40
N ASP A 98 -9.45 -15.31 27.97
CA ASP A 98 -10.54 -14.85 28.84
C ASP A 98 -10.10 -14.04 30.07
N LEU A 99 -9.18 -13.09 29.86
CA LEU A 99 -8.57 -12.24 30.89
C LEU A 99 -7.73 -12.99 31.95
N LEU A 100 -7.39 -14.26 31.72
CA LEU A 100 -6.55 -15.10 32.57
C LEU A 100 -5.31 -15.62 31.82
N PHE A 101 -4.17 -15.69 32.49
CA PHE A 101 -3.02 -16.44 31.98
C PHE A 101 -3.22 -17.90 32.32
N LYS A 102 -3.28 -18.77 31.32
CA LYS A 102 -3.41 -20.22 31.49
C LYS A 102 -2.05 -20.87 31.34
N CYS A 103 -1.70 -21.79 32.22
CA CYS A 103 -0.48 -22.60 32.10
C CYS A 103 -0.81 -23.88 31.30
N PRO A 104 -0.32 -24.07 30.06
CA PRO A 104 -0.71 -25.22 29.25
C PRO A 104 -0.42 -26.59 29.90
N PRO A 105 0.75 -26.86 30.52
CA PRO A 105 1.04 -28.17 31.13
C PRO A 105 0.16 -28.61 32.31
N CYS A 106 -0.55 -27.70 32.98
CA CYS A 106 -1.37 -28.03 34.16
C CYS A 106 -2.76 -27.37 34.18
N HIS A 107 -3.11 -26.65 33.11
CA HIS A 107 -4.32 -25.87 32.88
C HIS A 107 -4.74 -24.85 33.96
N ARG A 108 -3.92 -24.63 35.01
CA ARG A 108 -4.18 -23.62 36.05
C ARG A 108 -4.19 -22.21 35.45
N THR A 109 -5.11 -21.37 35.94
CA THR A 109 -5.33 -20.00 35.46
C THR A 109 -4.91 -18.96 36.50
N TYR A 110 -4.41 -17.82 36.03
CA TYR A 110 -3.82 -16.77 36.86
C TYR A 110 -4.30 -15.38 36.42
N LYS A 111 -4.78 -14.58 37.36
CA LYS A 111 -5.30 -13.22 37.09
C LYS A 111 -4.22 -12.19 36.69
N SER A 112 -2.95 -12.46 36.97
CA SER A 112 -1.84 -11.57 36.62
C SER A 112 -0.55 -12.33 36.24
N LYS A 113 0.35 -11.63 35.53
CA LYS A 113 1.66 -12.13 35.09
C LYS A 113 2.49 -12.63 36.29
N SER A 114 2.48 -11.90 37.40
CA SER A 114 3.18 -12.29 38.63
C SER A 114 2.63 -13.59 39.23
N GLY A 115 1.33 -13.87 39.06
CA GLY A 115 0.72 -15.12 39.50
C GLY A 115 1.25 -16.34 38.74
N ILE A 116 1.17 -16.30 37.40
CA ILE A 116 1.72 -17.38 36.56
C ILE A 116 3.25 -17.46 36.64
N GLY A 117 3.94 -16.32 36.82
CA GLY A 117 5.39 -16.29 37.03
C GLY A 117 5.84 -17.00 38.32
N LYS A 118 5.13 -16.81 39.43
CA LYS A 118 5.37 -17.58 40.66
C LYS A 118 5.13 -19.07 40.45
N HIS A 119 4.08 -19.44 39.73
CA HIS A 119 3.78 -20.83 39.42
C HIS A 119 4.89 -21.51 38.60
N LEU A 120 5.35 -20.90 37.50
CA LEU A 120 6.40 -21.47 36.66
C LEU A 120 7.73 -21.60 37.41
N LYS A 121 8.05 -20.66 38.32
CA LYS A 121 9.24 -20.76 39.19
C LYS A 121 9.13 -21.84 40.27
N ALA A 122 7.91 -22.13 40.76
CA ALA A 122 7.66 -23.16 41.77
C ALA A 122 7.48 -24.57 41.18
N SER A 123 7.22 -24.69 39.87
CA SER A 123 6.93 -25.94 39.19
C SER A 123 7.83 -26.09 37.96
N LEU A 124 9.06 -26.58 38.18
CA LEU A 124 10.03 -26.85 37.10
C LEU A 124 9.41 -27.73 36.01
N VAL A 125 8.66 -28.77 36.38
CA VAL A 125 7.91 -29.64 35.44
C VAL A 125 6.96 -28.87 34.51
N CYS A 126 6.38 -27.74 34.95
CA CYS A 126 5.56 -26.88 34.09
C CYS A 126 6.40 -25.88 33.29
N ALA A 127 7.53 -25.42 33.82
CA ALA A 127 8.47 -24.55 33.12
C ALA A 127 9.18 -25.28 31.95
N ASP A 128 9.68 -26.49 32.20
CA ASP A 128 10.47 -27.27 31.25
C ASP A 128 9.57 -27.74 30.08
N LYS A 129 8.39 -28.29 30.38
CA LYS A 129 7.36 -28.65 29.38
C LYS A 129 6.84 -27.47 28.55
N LEU A 130 7.10 -26.22 28.97
CA LEU A 130 6.77 -25.01 28.20
C LEU A 130 7.89 -24.54 27.28
N GLN A 131 9.11 -25.05 27.43
CA GLN A 131 10.20 -24.83 26.48
C GLN A 131 10.14 -25.85 25.35
N ASP A 132 9.86 -27.12 25.66
CA ASP A 132 9.75 -28.19 24.66
C ASP A 132 8.49 -28.05 23.77
N TRP A 133 7.50 -27.27 24.20
CA TRP A 133 6.24 -27.07 23.45
C TRP A 133 6.39 -26.28 22.14
N ASP A 134 7.56 -25.67 21.88
CA ASP A 134 7.89 -25.11 20.56
C ASP A 134 8.35 -26.20 19.54
N HIS A 135 8.58 -27.46 19.95
CA HIS A 135 9.07 -28.53 19.06
C HIS A 135 8.55 -29.96 19.38
N HIS A 136 7.42 -30.36 18.74
CA HIS A 136 6.99 -31.76 18.51
C HIS A 136 6.62 -32.59 19.78
N SER A 137 5.89 -33.74 19.79
CA SER A 137 5.15 -34.58 18.81
C SER A 137 4.31 -35.66 19.56
N VAL A 138 3.74 -36.63 18.81
CA VAL A 138 3.56 -38.07 19.14
C VAL A 138 2.12 -38.59 19.35
N ASN A 139 1.85 -39.69 18.64
CA ASN A 139 0.68 -40.58 18.70
C ASN A 139 1.22 -42.03 18.94
N PRO A 140 0.62 -42.89 19.79
CA PRO A 140 1.15 -44.23 20.08
C PRO A 140 0.46 -45.38 19.30
N SER A 141 1.15 -46.51 19.16
CA SER A 141 0.77 -47.68 18.34
C SER A 141 0.63 -48.97 19.17
N LEU A 142 -0.09 -49.98 18.62
CA LEU A 142 -0.07 -51.39 19.06
C LEU A 142 -0.68 -52.34 17.98
N SER A 143 -0.35 -53.63 18.04
CA SER A 143 -0.45 -54.64 16.96
C SER A 143 -1.18 -55.94 17.37
N ILE A 144 -1.58 -56.80 16.40
CA ILE A 144 -1.56 -58.31 16.42
C ILE A 144 -2.27 -58.93 15.18
N LEU A 145 -1.89 -60.16 14.77
CA LEU A 145 -2.38 -61.05 13.68
C LEU A 145 -2.87 -62.40 14.28
N PRO A 146 -3.57 -63.37 13.60
CA PRO A 146 -3.48 -63.82 12.19
C PRO A 146 -4.88 -63.89 11.49
N SER A 147 -5.24 -64.67 10.44
CA SER A 147 -4.62 -65.79 9.69
C SER A 147 -5.17 -65.93 8.24
N ALA A 148 -4.85 -67.02 7.53
CA ALA A 148 -5.07 -67.20 6.08
C ALA A 148 -6.40 -67.85 5.63
N ALA A 149 -6.98 -67.26 4.58
CA ALA A 149 -7.71 -67.94 3.50
C ALA A 149 -7.08 -67.48 2.16
N GLN A 150 -7.35 -68.12 1.01
CA GLN A 150 -6.77 -67.74 -0.29
C GLN A 150 -6.94 -66.24 -0.52
N THR A 151 -5.85 -65.48 -0.38
CA THR A 151 -5.95 -64.02 -0.30
C THR A 151 -6.36 -63.50 -1.67
N PRO A 152 -7.39 -62.65 -1.77
CA PRO A 152 -7.55 -61.83 -2.98
C PRO A 152 -6.21 -61.13 -3.24
N PRO A 153 -5.82 -60.89 -4.51
CA PRO A 153 -4.58 -60.20 -4.83
C PRO A 153 -4.46 -58.97 -3.93
N ILE A 154 -3.34 -58.87 -3.20
CA ILE A 154 -3.12 -57.81 -2.21
C ILE A 154 -2.84 -56.55 -3.01
N TRP A 155 -3.91 -55.88 -3.41
CA TRP A 155 -3.86 -54.65 -4.17
C TRP A 155 -3.05 -53.62 -3.40
N ARG A 156 -2.03 -53.06 -4.07
CA ARG A 156 -1.29 -51.89 -3.61
C ARG A 156 -2.27 -50.81 -3.17
N ASN A 157 -1.93 -50.12 -2.08
CA ASN A 157 -2.75 -49.00 -1.63
C ASN A 157 -2.71 -47.87 -2.68
N TYR A 158 -3.63 -46.90 -2.61
CA TYR A 158 -3.76 -45.84 -3.61
C TYR A 158 -2.42 -45.15 -3.97
N GLN A 159 -1.55 -44.90 -2.99
CA GLN A 159 -0.25 -44.25 -3.22
C GLN A 159 0.75 -45.21 -3.87
N GLU A 160 0.82 -46.45 -3.39
CA GLU A 160 1.68 -47.51 -3.97
C GLU A 160 1.28 -47.86 -5.40
N ALA A 161 -0.02 -47.94 -5.69
CA ALA A 161 -0.56 -48.21 -7.02
C ALA A 161 -0.23 -47.07 -8.00
N LEU A 162 -0.30 -45.82 -7.55
CA LEU A 162 0.08 -44.66 -8.35
C LEU A 162 1.60 -44.57 -8.57
N LEU A 163 2.41 -44.87 -7.56
CA LEU A 163 3.87 -44.93 -7.69
C LEU A 163 4.33 -46.10 -8.57
N TRP A 164 3.66 -47.26 -8.50
CA TRP A 164 3.90 -48.40 -9.40
C TRP A 164 3.56 -48.02 -10.85
N ALA A 165 2.37 -47.48 -11.09
CA ALA A 165 1.93 -47.02 -12.41
C ALA A 165 2.79 -45.88 -12.99
N SER A 166 3.48 -45.11 -12.13
CA SER A 166 4.43 -44.06 -12.52
C SER A 166 5.86 -44.59 -12.77
N GLY A 167 6.17 -45.84 -12.41
CA GLY A 167 7.52 -46.39 -12.44
C GLY A 167 8.47 -45.80 -11.37
N GLN A 168 7.94 -45.32 -10.25
CA GLN A 168 8.70 -44.55 -9.23
C GLN A 168 8.82 -45.26 -7.87
N MET A 169 8.53 -46.56 -7.82
CA MET A 169 8.54 -47.36 -6.59
C MET A 169 9.93 -47.53 -5.96
N GLU A 170 11.01 -47.45 -6.73
CA GLU A 170 12.39 -47.54 -6.23
C GLU A 170 13.05 -46.16 -6.04
N SER A 171 12.39 -45.08 -6.48
CA SER A 171 12.90 -43.71 -6.39
C SER A 171 13.05 -43.22 -4.95
N SER A 172 13.80 -42.12 -4.78
CA SER A 172 13.98 -41.48 -3.47
C SER A 172 12.63 -41.03 -2.88
N GLN A 173 12.56 -40.91 -1.55
CA GLN A 173 11.32 -40.49 -0.88
C GLN A 173 10.86 -39.09 -1.31
N GLU A 174 11.81 -38.21 -1.65
CA GLU A 174 11.51 -36.89 -2.20
C GLU A 174 10.85 -36.99 -3.58
N GLU A 175 11.36 -37.85 -4.46
CA GLU A 175 10.83 -38.00 -5.82
C GLU A 175 9.47 -38.69 -5.84
N LYS A 176 9.29 -39.72 -5.00
CA LYS A 176 7.97 -40.33 -4.72
C LYS A 176 6.95 -39.28 -4.26
N THR A 177 7.37 -38.37 -3.38
CA THR A 177 6.51 -37.28 -2.88
C THR A 177 6.14 -36.30 -3.99
N LYS A 178 7.08 -35.93 -4.87
CA LYS A 178 6.78 -35.07 -6.04
C LYS A 178 5.75 -35.70 -6.97
N VAL A 179 5.90 -36.99 -7.27
CA VAL A 179 5.00 -37.74 -8.16
C VAL A 179 3.57 -37.76 -7.61
N LEU A 180 3.40 -38.12 -6.33
CA LEU A 180 2.09 -38.09 -5.66
C LEU A 180 1.44 -36.69 -5.73
N ILE A 181 2.19 -35.62 -5.47
CA ILE A 181 1.70 -34.23 -5.52
C ILE A 181 1.32 -33.79 -6.95
N VAL A 182 2.11 -34.18 -7.95
CA VAL A 182 1.85 -33.82 -9.35
C VAL A 182 0.61 -34.56 -9.87
N SER A 183 0.47 -35.85 -9.58
CA SER A 183 -0.69 -36.62 -10.01
C SER A 183 -2.00 -36.14 -9.38
N ASP A 184 -2.01 -35.83 -8.09
CA ASP A 184 -3.18 -35.23 -7.42
C ASP A 184 -3.59 -33.91 -8.09
N LYS A 185 -2.64 -32.99 -8.33
CA LYS A 185 -2.88 -31.71 -9.02
C LYS A 185 -3.33 -31.84 -10.47
N LEU A 186 -2.95 -32.92 -11.15
CA LEU A 186 -3.39 -33.22 -12.51
C LEU A 186 -4.71 -34.03 -12.55
N GLY A 187 -5.31 -34.35 -11.40
CA GLY A 187 -6.51 -35.17 -11.31
C GLY A 187 -6.29 -36.57 -11.86
N GLN A 188 -5.11 -37.15 -11.61
CA GLN A 188 -4.73 -38.49 -12.04
C GLN A 188 -5.08 -39.53 -10.96
N PHE A 189 -5.61 -40.66 -11.39
CA PHE A 189 -6.07 -41.76 -10.54
C PHE A 189 -5.44 -43.08 -11.00
N PRO A 190 -4.95 -43.92 -10.07
CA PRO A 190 -4.52 -45.27 -10.39
C PRO A 190 -5.74 -46.19 -10.56
N ILE A 191 -5.65 -47.12 -11.51
CA ILE A 191 -6.54 -48.28 -11.61
C ILE A 191 -5.72 -49.56 -11.50
N GLY A 192 -6.19 -50.50 -10.68
CA GLY A 192 -5.60 -51.85 -10.58
C GLY A 192 -6.33 -52.83 -11.49
N PHE A 193 -5.57 -53.65 -12.20
CA PHE A 193 -6.08 -54.80 -12.94
C PHE A 193 -5.16 -56.00 -12.71
N SER A 194 -5.72 -57.21 -12.78
CA SER A 194 -4.97 -58.45 -12.52
C SER A 194 -4.78 -59.21 -13.82
N THR A 195 -3.54 -59.44 -14.20
CA THR A 195 -3.14 -60.33 -15.30
C THR A 195 -2.44 -61.55 -14.71
N ASP A 196 -2.98 -62.74 -14.96
CA ASP A 196 -2.45 -64.02 -14.46
C ASP A 196 -2.19 -64.06 -12.94
N GLY A 197 -3.06 -63.39 -12.17
CA GLY A 197 -2.96 -63.28 -10.71
C GLY A 197 -1.93 -62.26 -10.20
N LYS A 198 -1.27 -61.52 -11.09
CA LYS A 198 -0.36 -60.42 -10.75
C LYS A 198 -1.08 -59.07 -10.91
N GLU A 199 -0.90 -58.19 -9.94
CA GLU A 199 -1.39 -56.82 -10.00
C GLU A 199 -0.50 -55.96 -10.89
N GLU A 200 -1.13 -55.34 -11.90
CA GLU A 200 -0.60 -54.19 -12.62
C GLU A 200 -1.47 -52.95 -12.38
N ASN A 201 -0.85 -51.78 -12.49
CA ASN A 201 -1.51 -50.49 -12.24
C ASN A 201 -1.28 -49.53 -13.41
N ALA A 202 -2.33 -48.80 -13.81
CA ALA A 202 -2.26 -47.76 -14.84
C ALA A 202 -2.82 -46.42 -14.34
N ILE A 203 -2.36 -45.30 -14.90
CA ILE A 203 -2.82 -43.95 -14.55
C ILE A 203 -3.86 -43.48 -15.56
N ILE A 204 -5.00 -42.99 -15.08
CA ILE A 204 -6.06 -42.36 -15.88
C ILE A 204 -6.47 -41.01 -15.29
N SER A 205 -7.13 -40.15 -16.07
CA SER A 205 -7.68 -38.90 -15.53
C SER A 205 -9.00 -39.15 -14.79
N GLN A 206 -9.35 -38.26 -13.86
CA GLN A 206 -10.61 -38.28 -13.10
C GLN A 206 -11.85 -38.38 -14.00
N GLN A 207 -11.81 -37.76 -15.18
CA GLN A 207 -12.89 -37.80 -16.19
C GLN A 207 -13.01 -39.15 -16.89
N VAL A 208 -11.94 -39.94 -16.98
CA VAL A 208 -11.98 -41.32 -17.47
C VAL A 208 -12.44 -42.23 -16.33
N TYR A 209 -11.89 -42.06 -15.13
CA TYR A 209 -12.24 -42.81 -13.93
C TYR A 209 -13.75 -42.76 -13.63
N ALA A 210 -14.36 -41.56 -13.67
CA ALA A 210 -15.79 -41.37 -13.46
C ALA A 210 -16.70 -41.99 -14.54
N ARG A 211 -16.14 -42.51 -15.64
CA ARG A 211 -16.87 -43.18 -16.73
C ARG A 211 -16.60 -44.69 -16.79
N LEU A 212 -15.77 -45.24 -15.90
CA LEU A 212 -15.53 -46.68 -15.86
C LEU A 212 -16.77 -47.43 -15.33
N PRO A 213 -17.14 -48.57 -15.93
CA PRO A 213 -18.20 -49.42 -15.41
C PRO A 213 -17.73 -50.15 -14.15
N ASP A 214 -18.65 -50.38 -13.22
CA ASP A 214 -18.40 -51.26 -12.08
C ASP A 214 -18.37 -52.72 -12.56
N GLY A 215 -17.20 -53.35 -12.51
CA GLY A 215 -16.99 -54.70 -13.03
C GLY A 215 -15.85 -55.45 -12.33
N PRO A 216 -15.90 -56.80 -12.29
CA PRO A 216 -15.00 -57.61 -11.47
C PRO A 216 -13.53 -57.64 -11.94
N PHE A 217 -13.24 -57.10 -13.12
CA PHE A 217 -11.90 -57.05 -13.71
C PHE A 217 -11.12 -55.75 -13.40
N LEU A 218 -11.80 -54.76 -12.83
CA LEU A 218 -11.22 -53.50 -12.39
C LEU A 218 -11.24 -53.45 -10.87
N ALA A 219 -10.09 -53.72 -10.24
CA ALA A 219 -9.91 -53.38 -8.85
C ALA A 219 -9.75 -51.87 -8.74
N VAL A 220 -10.88 -51.21 -8.58
CA VAL A 220 -10.94 -49.80 -8.21
C VAL A 220 -10.34 -49.69 -6.80
N VAL A 221 -9.07 -49.30 -6.72
CA VAL A 221 -8.25 -49.26 -5.50
C VAL A 221 -8.93 -48.36 -4.46
N ASN A 222 -9.74 -48.99 -3.61
CA ASN A 222 -10.69 -48.39 -2.69
C ASN A 222 -11.49 -47.21 -3.26
N LYS A 223 -12.65 -47.48 -3.88
CA LYS A 223 -13.77 -46.51 -3.78
C LYS A 223 -13.98 -46.25 -2.29
N SER A 224 -13.71 -45.03 -1.83
CA SER A 224 -13.99 -44.63 -0.45
C SER A 224 -15.50 -44.72 -0.21
N THR A 225 -15.93 -45.77 0.50
CA THR A 225 -17.34 -46.03 0.84
C THR A 225 -17.81 -45.29 2.10
N SER A 226 -16.95 -44.45 2.69
CA SER A 226 -17.36 -43.55 3.77
C SER A 226 -18.17 -42.38 3.23
N LYS A 227 -19.38 -42.18 3.79
CA LYS A 227 -20.04 -40.86 3.81
C LYS A 227 -19.06 -39.81 4.36
N PRO A 228 -19.15 -38.53 3.98
CA PRO A 228 -18.17 -37.50 4.33
C PRO A 228 -18.12 -37.28 5.86
N GLY A 229 -17.20 -37.98 6.51
CA GLY A 229 -17.04 -38.02 7.96
C GLY A 229 -16.13 -39.20 8.33
N ILE A 230 -15.10 -38.92 9.12
CA ILE A 230 -14.04 -39.88 9.49
C ILE A 230 -13.14 -40.27 8.29
N GLY A 231 -12.50 -39.25 7.71
CA GLY A 231 -11.25 -39.47 6.97
C GLY A 231 -10.11 -39.75 7.96
N LEU A 232 -9.31 -40.79 7.70
CA LEU A 232 -8.07 -41.06 8.43
C LEU A 232 -7.12 -39.87 8.29
N GLN A 233 -6.89 -39.15 9.40
CA GLN A 233 -5.95 -38.03 9.47
C GLN A 233 -4.51 -38.53 9.29
N TRP A 234 -4.04 -38.55 8.04
CA TRP A 234 -2.61 -38.44 7.79
C TRP A 234 -2.21 -36.99 7.94
N GLU A 235 -1.29 -36.72 8.88
CA GLU A 235 -0.61 -35.44 9.00
C GLU A 235 0.38 -35.23 7.84
N LEU A 236 -0.15 -35.13 6.62
CA LEU A 236 0.19 -33.94 5.86
C LEU A 236 -0.03 -32.75 6.81
N LYS A 237 0.92 -31.81 6.85
CA LYS A 237 0.54 -30.44 7.17
C LYS A 237 -0.34 -29.96 6.02
N GLU A 238 -1.58 -30.45 5.99
CA GLU A 238 -2.72 -29.63 5.61
C GLU A 238 -2.48 -28.32 6.34
N GLN A 239 -2.09 -27.33 5.55
CA GLN A 239 -2.01 -25.96 5.99
C GLN A 239 -3.45 -25.56 6.27
N CYS A 240 -3.91 -25.92 7.47
CA CYS A 240 -5.22 -25.60 8.02
C CYS A 240 -5.43 -24.13 7.65
N LEU A 241 -6.46 -23.82 6.87
CA LEU A 241 -6.58 -22.48 6.26
C LEU A 241 -6.67 -21.36 7.33
N SER A 242 -6.99 -21.74 8.57
CA SER A 242 -6.99 -20.92 9.79
C SER A 242 -5.62 -20.80 10.49
N CYS A 243 -4.72 -21.77 10.27
CA CYS A 243 -3.43 -21.97 10.96
C CYS A 243 -2.23 -21.60 10.07
N HIS A 244 -2.34 -21.87 8.77
CA HIS A 244 -1.43 -21.50 7.69
C HIS A 244 -2.34 -21.07 6.52
N PRO A 245 -2.58 -19.76 6.30
CA PRO A 245 -3.35 -19.30 5.15
C PRO A 245 -2.68 -19.77 3.85
N PRO A 246 -3.42 -19.86 2.72
CA PRO A 246 -2.83 -20.23 1.43
C PRO A 246 -1.58 -19.39 1.19
N LEU A 247 -0.48 -20.02 0.76
CA LEU A 247 0.78 -19.32 0.48
C LEU A 247 0.50 -18.09 -0.38
N LEU A 248 0.43 -16.92 0.27
CA LEU A 248 -0.02 -15.70 -0.38
C LEU A 248 0.97 -15.40 -1.50
N PRO A 249 0.50 -15.22 -2.74
CA PRO A 249 1.36 -15.20 -3.90
C PRO A 249 2.48 -14.19 -3.73
N THR A 250 3.71 -14.65 -3.93
CA THR A 250 4.87 -13.80 -3.66
C THR A 250 4.96 -12.71 -4.74
N ILE A 251 5.63 -11.60 -4.45
CA ILE A 251 5.73 -10.53 -5.45
C ILE A 251 6.52 -10.97 -6.67
N GLU A 252 7.47 -11.90 -6.50
CA GLU A 252 8.27 -12.51 -7.56
C GLU A 252 7.37 -13.23 -8.59
N GLN A 253 6.34 -13.95 -8.13
CA GLN A 253 5.34 -14.60 -9.00
C GLN A 253 4.51 -13.59 -9.81
N ALA A 254 4.28 -12.40 -9.27
CA ALA A 254 3.58 -11.33 -9.97
C ALA A 254 4.49 -10.54 -10.92
N ILE A 255 5.76 -10.29 -10.54
CA ILE A 255 6.74 -9.58 -11.38
C ILE A 255 6.89 -10.24 -12.74
N GLY A 256 6.93 -11.57 -12.81
CA GLY A 256 6.98 -12.33 -14.08
C GLY A 256 5.77 -12.14 -14.99
N LYS A 257 4.66 -11.57 -14.50
CA LYS A 257 3.46 -11.23 -15.29
C LYS A 257 3.38 -9.76 -15.68
N ILE A 258 4.23 -8.90 -15.13
CA ILE A 258 4.21 -7.46 -15.42
C ILE A 258 4.82 -7.26 -16.83
N PRO A 259 4.21 -6.45 -17.71
CA PRO A 259 4.71 -6.26 -19.08
C PRO A 259 6.15 -5.73 -19.15
N LEU A 260 6.60 -5.03 -18.09
CA LEU A 260 7.98 -4.55 -17.91
C LEU A 260 8.80 -5.45 -16.95
N ALA A 261 8.51 -6.75 -16.87
CA ALA A 261 9.09 -7.71 -15.91
C ALA A 261 10.61 -7.60 -15.76
N LYS A 262 11.34 -7.45 -16.88
CA LYS A 262 12.81 -7.32 -16.90
C LYS A 262 13.28 -6.06 -16.16
N LEU A 263 12.64 -4.91 -16.38
CA LEU A 263 12.97 -3.65 -15.71
C LEU A 263 12.53 -3.68 -14.25
N VAL A 264 11.31 -4.15 -13.98
CA VAL A 264 10.76 -4.26 -12.62
C VAL A 264 11.55 -5.23 -11.75
N GLY A 265 12.01 -6.36 -12.31
CA GLY A 265 12.83 -7.36 -11.63
C GLY A 265 14.22 -6.88 -11.21
N THR A 266 14.72 -5.76 -11.74
CA THR A 266 15.93 -5.11 -11.20
C THR A 266 15.70 -4.37 -9.87
N ARG A 267 14.43 -4.19 -9.48
CA ARG A 267 14.01 -3.40 -8.33
C ARG A 267 13.53 -4.32 -7.21
N SER A 268 13.68 -3.87 -5.96
CA SER A 268 13.22 -4.61 -4.79
C SER A 268 12.02 -3.93 -4.15
N PHE A 269 11.08 -4.74 -3.69
CA PHE A 269 9.81 -4.30 -3.15
C PHE A 269 9.60 -4.83 -1.73
N GLN A 270 8.77 -4.14 -0.95
CA GLN A 270 8.30 -4.59 0.36
C GLN A 270 6.78 -4.40 0.45
N GLU A 271 6.06 -5.35 1.03
CA GLU A 271 4.62 -5.18 1.26
C GLU A 271 4.33 -4.01 2.23
N LEU A 272 3.18 -3.37 2.05
CA LEU A 272 2.71 -2.25 2.86
C LEU A 272 2.49 -2.69 4.33
N GLY A 273 3.49 -2.46 5.17
CA GLY A 273 3.43 -2.80 6.59
C GLY A 273 2.85 -1.70 7.49
N LYS A 274 2.56 -2.06 8.76
CA LYS A 274 2.04 -1.15 9.82
C LYS A 274 2.85 0.16 9.96
N LYS A 275 4.18 0.12 9.75
CA LYS A 275 5.07 1.31 9.81
C LYS A 275 4.86 2.28 8.64
N THR A 276 4.46 1.79 7.47
CA THR A 276 4.19 2.58 6.26
C THR A 276 2.74 3.04 6.21
N CYS A 277 1.76 2.26 6.67
CA CYS A 277 0.39 2.74 6.87
C CYS A 277 0.36 3.99 7.78
N LYS A 278 1.12 3.98 8.88
CA LYS A 278 1.28 5.16 9.76
C LYS A 278 1.87 6.40 9.09
N LYS A 279 2.62 6.25 7.98
CA LYS A 279 3.18 7.37 7.21
C LYS A 279 2.22 7.93 6.17
N LEU A 280 1.38 7.07 5.60
CA LEU A 280 0.29 7.47 4.73
C LEU A 280 -0.82 8.19 5.55
N ASN A 281 -0.97 7.83 6.83
CA ASN A 281 -1.92 8.42 7.78
C ASN A 281 -1.29 9.52 8.67
N LEU A 282 -0.37 10.34 8.13
CA LEU A 282 0.14 11.50 8.87
C LEU A 282 -0.84 12.68 8.75
N ASP A 283 -1.07 13.35 9.88
CA ASP A 283 -1.76 14.63 9.97
C ASP A 283 -0.98 15.71 9.21
N TRP A 284 -1.62 16.40 8.26
CA TRP A 284 -0.94 17.38 7.38
C TRP A 284 -0.64 18.69 8.10
N THR A 285 -1.43 19.08 9.10
CA THR A 285 -1.20 20.29 9.91
C THR A 285 0.06 20.13 10.76
N ARG A 286 0.29 18.91 11.28
CA ARG A 286 1.47 18.55 12.09
C ARG A 286 2.68 18.13 11.25
N HIS A 287 2.44 17.64 10.03
CA HIS A 287 3.46 17.18 9.10
C HIS A 287 3.19 17.72 7.69
N PRO A 288 3.56 18.99 7.38
CA PRO A 288 3.34 19.59 6.05
C PRO A 288 4.03 18.84 4.89
N GLN A 289 4.98 17.96 5.18
CA GLN A 289 5.63 17.08 4.22
C GLN A 289 4.88 15.75 3.95
N ALA A 290 3.71 15.54 4.58
CA ALA A 290 2.88 14.35 4.40
C ALA A 290 2.43 14.08 2.95
N PRO A 291 1.92 15.06 2.16
CA PRO A 291 1.57 14.82 0.75
C PRO A 291 2.74 14.29 -0.08
N GLN A 292 3.93 14.89 0.09
CA GLN A 292 5.16 14.49 -0.60
C GLN A 292 5.59 13.08 -0.17
N VAL A 293 5.50 12.76 1.13
CA VAL A 293 5.79 11.41 1.64
C VAL A 293 4.82 10.37 1.06
N ALA A 294 3.54 10.68 0.98
CA ALA A 294 2.52 9.78 0.44
C ALA A 294 2.68 9.55 -1.07
N SER A 295 2.88 10.63 -1.85
CA SER A 295 3.08 10.54 -3.31
C SER A 295 4.34 9.74 -3.66
N HIS A 296 5.46 10.00 -2.97
CA HIS A 296 6.69 9.24 -3.17
C HIS A 296 6.53 7.77 -2.80
N LEU A 297 5.85 7.44 -1.69
CA LEU A 297 5.69 6.04 -1.25
C LEU A 297 4.94 5.16 -2.25
N LEU A 298 3.93 5.70 -2.94
CA LEU A 298 3.04 4.94 -3.83
C LEU A 298 3.36 5.10 -5.32
N SER A 299 4.12 6.13 -5.72
CA SER A 299 4.70 6.20 -7.06
C SER A 299 5.61 4.98 -7.34
N GLY A 300 5.31 4.20 -8.38
CA GLY A 300 6.01 2.93 -8.66
C GLY A 300 5.59 1.74 -7.79
N ALA A 301 4.56 1.86 -6.94
CA ALA A 301 4.05 0.72 -6.20
C ALA A 301 3.31 -0.28 -7.11
N ILE A 302 3.31 -1.55 -6.71
CA ILE A 302 2.61 -2.64 -7.40
C ILE A 302 1.42 -3.06 -6.54
N MET A 303 0.24 -3.19 -7.15
CA MET A 303 -0.96 -3.71 -6.51
C MET A 303 -1.37 -5.03 -7.15
N ILE A 304 -1.62 -6.06 -6.35
CA ILE A 304 -1.95 -7.42 -6.83
C ILE A 304 -3.18 -7.93 -6.09
N ASN A 305 -4.14 -8.47 -6.84
CA ASN A 305 -5.21 -9.29 -6.26
C ASN A 305 -4.67 -10.68 -5.92
N ALA A 306 -4.71 -11.04 -4.64
CA ALA A 306 -4.15 -12.29 -4.13
C ALA A 306 -4.84 -13.56 -4.64
N LYS A 307 -6.04 -13.47 -5.21
CA LYS A 307 -6.79 -14.60 -5.77
C LYS A 307 -6.49 -14.82 -7.26
N THR A 308 -6.41 -13.74 -8.05
CA THR A 308 -6.30 -13.83 -9.51
C THR A 308 -4.87 -13.61 -10.04
N LEU A 309 -3.95 -13.11 -9.21
CA LEU A 309 -2.60 -12.67 -9.61
C LEU A 309 -2.59 -11.57 -10.68
N CYS A 310 -3.73 -10.92 -10.87
CA CYS A 310 -3.88 -9.76 -11.75
C CYS A 310 -3.70 -8.49 -10.92
N GLY A 311 -3.28 -7.41 -11.55
CA GLY A 311 -2.85 -6.24 -10.82
C GLY A 311 -2.50 -5.05 -11.68
N ILE A 312 -1.92 -4.05 -11.02
CA ILE A 312 -1.40 -2.85 -11.67
C ILE A 312 -0.02 -2.47 -11.12
N MET A 313 0.80 -1.85 -11.97
CA MET A 313 1.94 -1.04 -11.57
C MET A 313 1.52 0.44 -11.64
N ILE A 314 1.72 1.18 -10.55
CA ILE A 314 1.35 2.59 -10.44
C ILE A 314 2.45 3.48 -11.03
N ASN A 315 2.11 4.23 -12.07
CA ASN A 315 3.01 5.15 -12.78
C ASN A 315 2.93 6.58 -12.26
N GLU A 316 1.76 7.04 -11.80
CA GLU A 316 1.57 8.41 -11.31
C GLU A 316 0.49 8.43 -10.22
N VAL A 317 0.71 9.21 -9.17
CA VAL A 317 -0.28 9.48 -8.12
C VAL A 317 -0.41 10.96 -7.83
N GLU A 318 -1.60 11.37 -7.42
CA GLU A 318 -1.92 12.69 -6.88
C GLU A 318 -2.57 12.54 -5.50
N VAL A 319 -2.11 13.31 -4.51
CA VAL A 319 -2.60 13.20 -3.13
C VAL A 319 -3.43 14.42 -2.75
N TYR A 320 -4.57 14.18 -2.10
CA TYR A 320 -5.54 15.16 -1.64
C TYR A 320 -5.78 14.98 -0.13
N CYS A 321 -5.78 16.04 0.67
CA CYS A 321 -6.09 15.92 2.11
C CYS A 321 -7.58 15.61 2.31
N ARG A 322 -7.99 15.23 3.52
CA ARG A 322 -9.42 15.17 3.90
C ARG A 322 -9.90 16.39 4.69
N GLU A 323 -8.99 17.20 5.21
CA GLU A 323 -9.35 18.36 6.03
C GLU A 323 -9.52 19.62 5.18
N ARG A 324 -10.66 20.31 5.35
CA ARG A 324 -10.99 21.55 4.62
C ARG A 324 -9.96 22.67 4.84
N THR A 325 -9.35 22.69 6.01
CA THR A 325 -8.34 23.66 6.46
C THR A 325 -6.95 23.38 5.93
N ALA A 326 -6.69 22.17 5.41
CA ALA A 326 -5.40 21.75 4.88
C ALA A 326 -5.40 21.59 3.35
N ASP A 327 -6.55 21.28 2.73
CA ASP A 327 -6.67 21.18 1.27
C ASP A 327 -8.08 21.58 0.78
N CYS A 328 -8.13 22.64 -0.02
CA CYS A 328 -9.36 23.09 -0.64
C CYS A 328 -9.91 22.09 -1.67
N HIS A 329 -9.07 21.18 -2.20
CA HIS A 329 -9.44 20.15 -3.19
C HIS A 329 -9.76 18.76 -2.61
N ARG A 330 -9.83 18.64 -1.28
CA ARG A 330 -10.12 17.38 -0.55
C ARG A 330 -11.22 16.50 -1.16
N GLU A 331 -11.14 15.19 -0.90
CA GLU A 331 -12.33 14.32 -1.04
C GLU A 331 -13.47 14.83 -0.14
N HIS A 332 -14.65 15.01 -0.74
CA HIS A 332 -15.83 15.51 -0.03
C HIS A 332 -16.67 14.35 0.52
N SER A 333 -16.47 13.99 1.79
CA SER A 333 -17.40 13.13 2.54
C SER A 333 -18.68 13.91 2.90
N GLY A 334 -19.85 13.45 2.47
CA GLY A 334 -21.13 14.09 2.79
C GLY A 334 -22.32 13.49 2.03
N LEU A 335 -23.51 14.06 2.24
CA LEU A 335 -24.72 13.71 1.49
C LEU A 335 -24.83 14.55 0.21
N ILE A 336 -25.15 13.93 -0.92
CA ILE A 336 -25.58 14.59 -2.15
C ILE A 336 -27.06 14.22 -2.36
N LYS A 337 -27.94 15.22 -2.32
CA LYS A 337 -29.41 15.04 -2.45
C LYS A 337 -29.98 13.95 -1.51
N GLY A 338 -29.47 13.88 -0.28
CA GLY A 338 -29.86 12.87 0.73
C GLY A 338 -29.09 11.54 0.67
N THR A 339 -28.42 11.23 -0.43
CA THR A 339 -27.64 10.00 -0.58
C THR A 339 -26.18 10.20 -0.13
N PRO A 340 -25.61 9.30 0.70
CA PRO A 340 -24.17 9.35 1.01
C PRO A 340 -23.32 9.26 -0.25
N ARG A 341 -22.39 10.21 -0.42
CA ARG A 341 -21.42 10.16 -1.51
C ARG A 341 -20.51 8.95 -1.35
N ASP A 342 -20.19 8.29 -2.46
CA ASP A 342 -19.10 7.31 -2.49
C ASP A 342 -17.79 7.93 -2.00
N SER A 343 -17.08 7.18 -1.15
CA SER A 343 -15.87 7.63 -0.48
C SER A 343 -14.80 6.54 -0.48
N SER A 344 -13.54 6.97 -0.54
CA SER A 344 -12.38 6.08 -0.43
C SER A 344 -12.02 5.74 1.03
N MET A 345 -12.74 6.29 2.01
CA MET A 345 -12.46 6.11 3.44
C MET A 345 -12.25 4.64 3.84
N PRO A 346 -11.16 4.31 4.55
CA PRO A 346 -10.97 3.04 5.22
C PRO A 346 -12.08 2.74 6.24
N ARG A 347 -12.42 1.47 6.40
CA ARG A 347 -13.41 0.99 7.37
C ARG A 347 -12.83 1.02 8.79
N THR A 348 -13.61 1.52 9.75
CA THR A 348 -13.22 1.58 11.17
C THR A 348 -13.25 0.23 11.88
N THR A 349 -13.99 -0.74 11.34
CA THR A 349 -14.22 -2.09 11.86
C THR A 349 -13.02 -3.04 11.74
N GLY A 350 -11.95 -2.64 11.04
CA GLY A 350 -10.74 -3.46 10.87
C GLY A 350 -10.81 -4.50 9.74
N GLU A 351 -11.85 -4.42 8.90
CA GLU A 351 -12.05 -5.28 7.70
C GLU A 351 -11.00 -5.04 6.59
N ASP A 352 -10.35 -3.87 6.57
CA ASP A 352 -9.31 -3.57 5.58
C ASP A 352 -7.98 -4.27 5.93
N LEU A 353 -7.39 -4.95 4.95
CA LEU A 353 -6.11 -5.65 5.06
C LEU A 353 -4.99 -4.78 5.66
N TYR A 354 -4.97 -3.49 5.29
CA TYR A 354 -4.02 -2.51 5.78
C TYR A 354 -4.74 -1.51 6.70
N LYS A 355 -4.44 -1.53 8.00
CA LYS A 355 -5.09 -0.63 8.97
C LYS A 355 -4.96 0.84 8.55
N GLY A 356 -6.10 1.46 8.23
CA GLY A 356 -6.19 2.86 7.80
C GLY A 356 -5.74 3.11 6.35
N VAL A 357 -5.66 2.09 5.50
CA VAL A 357 -5.36 2.24 4.06
C VAL A 357 -6.22 1.28 3.25
N ARG A 358 -6.94 1.78 2.25
CA ARG A 358 -7.90 1.01 1.46
C ARG A 358 -7.80 1.36 -0.03
N PRO A 359 -7.36 0.43 -0.90
CA PRO A 359 -7.53 0.59 -2.34
C PRO A 359 -9.00 0.35 -2.72
N VAL A 360 -9.59 1.23 -3.52
CA VAL A 360 -10.97 1.10 -4.00
C VAL A 360 -11.18 1.91 -5.28
N THR A 361 -12.03 1.39 -6.17
CA THR A 361 -12.50 2.16 -7.34
C THR A 361 -13.80 2.87 -6.98
N ILE A 362 -13.83 4.19 -7.16
CA ILE A 362 -15.02 5.03 -6.92
C ILE A 362 -15.59 5.58 -8.24
N PRO A 363 -16.92 5.73 -8.37
CA PRO A 363 -17.53 6.45 -9.48
C PRO A 363 -17.13 7.93 -9.51
N ALA A 364 -17.07 8.50 -10.71
CA ALA A 364 -16.84 9.91 -10.95
C ALA A 364 -17.78 10.46 -12.04
N GLU A 365 -17.57 11.72 -12.43
CA GLU A 365 -18.33 12.42 -13.46
C GLU A 365 -18.40 11.62 -14.78
N MET A 366 -19.51 11.75 -15.52
CA MET A 366 -19.70 11.17 -16.86
C MET A 366 -19.46 9.65 -16.94
N ASN A 367 -19.89 8.89 -15.93
CA ASN A 367 -19.71 7.44 -15.81
C ASN A 367 -18.23 6.97 -15.77
N SER A 368 -17.27 7.88 -15.57
CA SER A 368 -15.87 7.52 -15.35
C SER A 368 -15.67 6.87 -13.98
N LYS A 369 -14.57 6.13 -13.82
CA LYS A 369 -14.18 5.47 -12.58
C LYS A 369 -12.78 5.89 -12.17
N ARG A 370 -12.53 6.05 -10.88
CA ARG A 370 -11.22 6.46 -10.35
C ARG A 370 -10.71 5.43 -9.38
N LEU A 371 -9.50 4.92 -9.58
CA LEU A 371 -8.81 4.13 -8.58
C LEU A 371 -8.18 5.05 -7.55
N VAL A 372 -8.54 4.85 -6.28
CA VAL A 372 -8.08 5.66 -5.16
C VAL A 372 -7.54 4.75 -4.06
N ILE A 373 -6.37 5.08 -3.52
CA ILE A 373 -5.85 4.49 -2.30
C ILE A 373 -6.22 5.44 -1.16
N GLY A 374 -7.38 5.21 -0.55
CA GLY A 374 -7.88 6.03 0.55
C GLY A 374 -7.14 5.74 1.85
N THR A 375 -6.88 6.79 2.63
CA THR A 375 -6.36 6.69 4.01
C THR A 375 -7.32 7.42 4.96
N LEU A 376 -7.00 7.53 6.25
CA LEU A 376 -7.79 8.31 7.22
C LEU A 376 -7.55 9.82 7.10
N THR A 377 -6.41 10.27 6.55
CA THR A 377 -6.00 11.69 6.51
C THR A 377 -5.97 12.28 5.09
N CYS A 378 -5.78 11.44 4.09
CA CYS A 378 -5.76 11.81 2.67
C CYS A 378 -6.37 10.72 1.78
N ASP A 379 -6.70 11.08 0.56
CA ASP A 379 -6.95 10.17 -0.55
C ASP A 379 -5.86 10.32 -1.62
N ILE A 380 -5.54 9.21 -2.28
CA ILE A 380 -4.39 9.10 -3.20
C ILE A 380 -4.93 8.57 -4.52
N LEU A 381 -5.18 9.48 -5.45
CA LEU A 381 -5.70 9.19 -6.79
C LEU A 381 -4.59 8.59 -7.66
N VAL A 382 -4.86 7.45 -8.29
CA VAL A 382 -3.97 6.86 -9.29
C VAL A 382 -4.26 7.50 -10.64
N THR A 383 -3.37 8.38 -11.09
CA THR A 383 -3.50 9.11 -12.38
C THR A 383 -2.64 8.54 -13.50
N GLY A 384 -1.97 7.42 -13.25
CA GLY A 384 -1.23 6.66 -14.24
C GLY A 384 -0.96 5.24 -13.76
N CYS A 385 -1.25 4.22 -14.57
CA CYS A 385 -0.92 2.82 -14.26
C CYS A 385 -0.83 1.91 -15.49
N ILE A 386 -0.15 0.78 -15.33
CA ILE A 386 -0.09 -0.34 -16.30
C ILE A 386 -0.74 -1.57 -15.67
N GLY A 387 -1.71 -2.17 -16.35
CA GLY A 387 -2.39 -3.40 -15.97
C GLY A 387 -1.63 -4.66 -16.36
N PHE A 388 -1.82 -5.71 -15.56
CA PHE A 388 -1.28 -7.04 -15.84
C PHE A 388 -2.15 -8.17 -15.32
N GLY A 389 -2.02 -9.35 -15.93
CA GLY A 389 -2.90 -10.49 -15.72
C GLY A 389 -4.13 -10.49 -16.66
N ASN A 390 -4.96 -11.53 -16.55
CA ASN A 390 -6.11 -11.86 -17.43
C ASN A 390 -5.82 -12.36 -18.86
N GLY A 391 -4.56 -12.49 -19.31
CA GLY A 391 -4.23 -13.01 -20.65
C GLY A 391 -4.61 -12.08 -21.82
N SER A 392 -5.26 -10.96 -21.51
CA SER A 392 -5.43 -9.79 -22.37
C SER A 392 -4.08 -9.07 -22.57
N PRO A 393 -3.93 -8.27 -23.65
CA PRO A 393 -2.76 -7.41 -23.80
C PRO A 393 -2.60 -6.43 -22.62
N PRO A 394 -1.38 -5.94 -22.38
CA PRO A 394 -1.11 -4.87 -21.42
C PRO A 394 -2.05 -3.67 -21.63
N SER A 395 -2.71 -3.22 -20.58
CA SER A 395 -3.60 -2.04 -20.63
C SER A 395 -2.97 -0.88 -19.86
N VAL A 396 -3.03 0.32 -20.44
CA VAL A 396 -2.46 1.52 -19.84
C VAL A 396 -3.57 2.54 -19.57
N SER A 397 -3.48 3.23 -18.44
CA SER A 397 -4.37 4.34 -18.09
C SER A 397 -3.54 5.53 -17.63
N VAL A 398 -3.94 6.73 -18.10
CA VAL A 398 -3.28 8.02 -17.88
C VAL A 398 -4.36 9.08 -17.72
N GLY A 399 -4.24 9.93 -16.70
CA GLY A 399 -5.24 10.93 -16.31
C GLY A 399 -6.17 10.45 -15.19
N GLY A 400 -7.17 11.26 -14.85
CA GLY A 400 -8.04 11.04 -13.69
C GLY A 400 -9.11 9.94 -13.83
N SER A 401 -9.07 9.10 -14.87
CA SER A 401 -9.99 7.99 -15.09
C SER A 401 -9.21 6.68 -15.23
N THR A 402 -9.47 5.72 -14.34
CA THR A 402 -8.80 4.43 -14.30
C THR A 402 -9.67 3.35 -14.95
N VAL A 403 -9.30 2.94 -16.16
CA VAL A 403 -10.04 1.93 -16.96
C VAL A 403 -9.44 0.53 -16.87
N VAL A 404 -8.27 0.39 -16.24
CA VAL A 404 -7.45 -0.83 -16.22
C VAL A 404 -7.97 -1.89 -15.23
N ILE A 405 -8.48 -1.45 -14.08
CA ILE A 405 -8.90 -2.34 -12.99
C ILE A 405 -10.04 -1.71 -12.19
N GLU A 406 -10.98 -2.54 -11.74
CA GLU A 406 -12.05 -2.14 -10.84
C GLU A 406 -11.94 -2.90 -9.52
N ILE A 407 -11.71 -2.17 -8.43
CA ILE A 407 -11.62 -2.70 -7.07
C ILE A 407 -12.93 -2.41 -6.35
N ALA A 408 -13.81 -3.39 -6.30
CA ALA A 408 -15.10 -3.29 -5.61
C ALA A 408 -14.91 -3.12 -4.09
N LYS A 409 -15.84 -2.39 -3.45
CA LYS A 409 -15.79 -2.08 -2.00
C LYS A 409 -15.69 -3.29 -1.05
N ASN A 410 -16.04 -4.48 -1.52
CA ASN A 410 -16.02 -5.74 -0.77
C ASN A 410 -14.85 -6.66 -1.18
N ASP A 411 -14.09 -6.29 -2.22
CA ASP A 411 -12.90 -7.02 -2.68
C ASP A 411 -11.59 -6.45 -2.10
N THR A 412 -11.64 -5.28 -1.44
CA THR A 412 -10.47 -4.50 -1.00
C THR A 412 -9.49 -5.28 -0.09
N SER A 413 -9.97 -6.28 0.64
CA SER A 413 -9.15 -7.17 1.48
C SER A 413 -8.30 -8.17 0.69
N ASN A 414 -8.63 -8.44 -0.58
CA ASN A 414 -7.85 -9.33 -1.46
C ASN A 414 -6.70 -8.58 -2.16
N TRP A 415 -6.62 -7.25 -2.03
CA TRP A 415 -5.65 -6.41 -2.73
C TRP A 415 -4.42 -6.09 -1.89
N ARG A 416 -3.28 -6.62 -2.32
CA ARG A 416 -1.98 -6.41 -1.68
C ARG A 416 -1.22 -5.28 -2.36
N ILE A 417 -0.60 -4.41 -1.57
CA ILE A 417 0.14 -3.23 -2.02
C ILE A 417 1.62 -3.41 -1.68
N PHE A 418 2.48 -3.36 -2.69
CA PHE A 418 3.92 -3.50 -2.56
C PHE A 418 4.63 -2.20 -2.95
N LEU A 419 5.46 -1.71 -2.04
CA LEU A 419 6.18 -0.45 -2.18
C LEU A 419 7.61 -0.69 -2.65
N ASP A 420 8.06 0.12 -3.59
CA ASP A 420 9.44 0.17 -4.05
C ASP A 420 10.40 0.60 -2.92
N ASN A 421 11.45 -0.20 -2.67
CA ASN A 421 12.39 0.05 -1.58
C ASN A 421 13.19 1.36 -1.73
N GLU A 422 13.50 1.80 -2.95
CA GLU A 422 14.16 3.09 -3.18
C GLU A 422 13.23 4.25 -2.85
N ARG A 423 11.96 4.13 -3.23
CA ARG A 423 10.91 5.11 -2.89
C ARG A 423 10.65 5.17 -1.40
N VAL A 424 10.61 4.04 -0.72
CA VAL A 424 10.56 3.97 0.75
C VAL A 424 11.79 4.61 1.40
N LYS A 425 13.00 4.51 0.81
CA LYS A 425 14.21 5.22 1.26
C LYS A 425 14.11 6.74 1.01
N GLN A 426 13.65 7.18 -0.16
CA GLN A 426 13.49 8.60 -0.51
C GLN A 426 12.44 9.28 0.38
N ALA A 427 11.26 8.67 0.57
CA ALA A 427 10.23 9.18 1.47
C ALA A 427 10.70 9.28 2.94
N ARG A 428 11.62 8.41 3.39
CA ARG A 428 12.30 8.55 4.71
C ARG A 428 13.23 9.77 4.78
N LYS A 429 13.85 10.19 3.67
CA LYS A 429 14.66 11.43 3.60
C LYS A 429 13.75 12.65 3.63
N ILE A 430 12.69 12.67 2.82
CA ILE A 430 11.70 13.75 2.75
C ILE A 430 11.03 13.97 4.11
N ALA A 431 10.61 12.91 4.79
CA ALA A 431 10.00 12.99 6.12
C ALA A 431 10.87 13.70 7.18
N LYS A 432 12.20 13.76 6.98
CA LYS A 432 13.17 14.42 7.87
C LYS A 432 13.58 15.84 7.39
N LYS A 433 13.26 16.23 6.15
CA LYS A 433 13.55 17.57 5.64
C LYS A 433 12.51 18.57 6.17
N SER A 434 12.96 19.80 6.46
CA SER A 434 12.06 20.94 6.61
C SER A 434 11.31 21.21 5.29
N ILE A 435 10.04 21.63 5.34
CA ILE A 435 9.22 21.88 4.15
C ILE A 435 9.92 22.73 3.07
N ILE A 436 10.60 23.81 3.46
CA ILE A 436 11.38 24.70 2.55
C ILE A 436 12.49 23.94 1.77
N LYS A 437 13.14 22.96 2.41
CA LYS A 437 14.17 22.12 1.76
C LYS A 437 13.57 20.97 0.94
N THR A 438 12.30 20.62 1.20
CA THR A 438 11.56 19.66 0.39
C THR A 438 11.06 20.34 -0.89
N THR A 439 10.53 21.56 -0.80
CA THR A 439 9.93 22.28 -1.95
C THR A 439 10.95 22.90 -2.90
N ARG A 440 12.17 23.25 -2.46
CA ARG A 440 13.24 23.76 -3.34
C ARG A 440 13.68 22.76 -4.42
N ASP A 441 13.59 21.46 -4.12
CA ASP A 441 13.96 20.40 -5.06
C ASP A 441 12.80 20.05 -6.02
N MET A 442 11.69 20.79 -5.97
CA MET A 442 10.44 20.42 -6.64
C MET A 442 10.11 21.32 -7.82
N GLY A 443 9.48 20.71 -8.82
CA GLY A 443 9.16 21.35 -10.09
C GLY A 443 7.69 21.29 -10.46
N ILE A 444 7.33 22.03 -11.50
CA ILE A 444 5.94 22.17 -12.00
C ILE A 444 5.23 20.84 -12.31
N TRP A 445 5.98 19.77 -12.59
CA TRP A 445 5.46 18.42 -12.79
C TRP A 445 4.84 17.77 -11.55
N GLN A 446 5.10 18.31 -10.36
CA GLN A 446 4.58 17.81 -9.08
C GLN A 446 3.35 18.58 -8.60
N LEU A 447 2.87 19.56 -9.38
CA LEU A 447 1.55 20.15 -9.21
C LEU A 447 0.49 19.18 -9.75
N ARG A 448 -0.65 19.08 -9.05
CA ARG A 448 -1.81 18.24 -9.40
C ARG A 448 -2.48 18.69 -10.70
N GLN A 449 -3.20 17.80 -11.38
CA GLN A 449 -4.18 18.20 -12.39
C GLN A 449 -5.41 18.79 -11.70
N LEU A 450 -5.52 20.12 -11.71
CA LEU A 450 -6.63 20.86 -11.10
C LEU A 450 -7.31 21.77 -12.12
N ARG A 451 -8.58 22.10 -11.86
CA ARG A 451 -9.44 22.93 -12.73
C ARG A 451 -9.98 24.19 -12.07
N SER A 452 -9.70 24.41 -10.79
CA SER A 452 -10.34 25.47 -9.99
C SER A 452 -9.48 25.93 -8.81
N LYS A 453 -9.92 27.00 -8.14
CA LYS A 453 -9.33 27.54 -6.90
C LYS A 453 -7.86 27.96 -7.03
N PHE A 454 -7.45 28.39 -8.21
CA PHE A 454 -6.14 28.99 -8.50
C PHE A 454 -5.79 30.22 -7.65
N HIS A 455 -6.76 30.84 -6.97
CA HIS A 455 -6.52 31.88 -5.96
C HIS A 455 -6.12 31.35 -4.57
N LEU A 456 -6.12 30.04 -4.33
CA LEU A 456 -5.74 29.42 -3.06
C LEU A 456 -4.37 28.74 -3.18
N LEU A 457 -3.54 28.84 -2.14
CA LEU A 457 -2.14 28.43 -2.20
C LEU A 457 -1.95 26.91 -2.22
N ASP A 458 -2.85 26.17 -1.58
CA ASP A 458 -2.91 24.70 -1.51
C ASP A 458 -3.26 24.03 -2.86
N THR A 459 -3.85 24.77 -3.81
CA THR A 459 -3.92 24.37 -5.23
C THR A 459 -2.53 24.07 -5.81
N TYR A 460 -1.47 24.67 -5.27
CA TYR A 460 -0.09 24.54 -5.76
C TYR A 460 0.78 23.62 -4.88
N ASP A 461 0.15 22.80 -4.03
CA ASP A 461 0.88 21.80 -3.24
C ASP A 461 1.54 20.73 -4.13
N PHE A 462 2.79 20.40 -3.79
CA PHE A 462 3.59 19.38 -4.47
C PHE A 462 3.17 17.95 -4.08
N SER A 463 1.92 17.60 -4.31
CA SER A 463 1.33 16.33 -3.89
C SER A 463 1.24 15.28 -5.01
N ARG A 464 1.85 15.55 -6.16
CA ARG A 464 1.91 14.64 -7.32
C ARG A 464 3.31 14.03 -7.52
N PHE A 465 3.40 12.75 -7.90
CA PHE A 465 4.69 12.13 -8.22
C PHE A 465 4.64 10.90 -9.16
N SER A 466 5.61 10.85 -10.06
CA SER A 466 5.80 9.81 -11.08
C SER A 466 6.68 8.66 -10.59
N GLY A 467 6.30 7.42 -10.89
CA GLY A 467 7.08 6.20 -10.64
C GLY A 467 8.44 6.20 -11.39
N PRO A 468 9.39 5.34 -10.99
CA PRO A 468 10.75 5.38 -11.53
C PRO A 468 10.84 5.07 -13.03
N LEU A 469 9.96 4.19 -13.54
CA LEU A 469 9.96 3.78 -14.95
C LEU A 469 9.28 4.80 -15.89
N THR A 470 8.39 5.64 -15.37
CA THR A 470 7.68 6.70 -16.10
C THR A 470 8.13 8.10 -15.68
N ALA A 471 9.31 8.23 -15.06
CA ALA A 471 9.84 9.49 -14.58
C ALA A 471 10.31 10.44 -15.71
N THR A 472 10.29 10.04 -16.98
CA THR A 472 10.68 10.93 -18.10
C THR A 472 9.52 11.87 -18.46
N PRO A 473 9.76 13.13 -18.90
CA PRO A 473 8.68 14.03 -19.31
C PRO A 473 7.78 13.50 -20.44
N LEU A 474 8.25 12.51 -21.20
CA LEU A 474 7.50 11.86 -22.29
C LEU A 474 6.47 10.84 -21.79
N LEU A 475 6.63 10.33 -20.56
CA LEU A 475 5.82 9.23 -19.99
C LEU A 475 4.98 9.67 -18.77
N ARG A 476 5.06 10.95 -18.38
CA ARG A 476 4.25 11.52 -17.30
C ARG A 476 2.92 12.04 -17.86
N PRO A 477 1.78 11.81 -17.18
CA PRO A 477 0.53 12.46 -17.56
C PRO A 477 0.70 14.00 -17.61
N CYS A 478 0.09 14.65 -18.58
CA CYS A 478 0.00 16.10 -18.64
C CYS A 478 -1.03 16.63 -17.63
N THR A 479 -0.69 17.78 -17.06
CA THR A 479 -1.57 18.60 -16.20
C THR A 479 -1.81 19.96 -16.87
N ILE A 480 -2.73 20.74 -16.30
CA ILE A 480 -2.96 22.14 -16.73
C ILE A 480 -1.66 22.98 -16.70
N PHE A 481 -0.76 22.68 -15.76
CA PHE A 481 0.50 23.39 -15.57
C PHE A 481 1.63 22.92 -16.52
N THR A 482 1.48 21.77 -17.18
CA THR A 482 2.56 21.15 -17.96
C THR A 482 2.24 20.91 -19.43
N VAL A 483 0.98 21.02 -19.85
CA VAL A 483 0.55 20.78 -21.24
C VAL A 483 1.19 21.76 -22.24
N ALA A 484 1.67 22.93 -21.81
CA ALA A 484 2.45 23.86 -22.64
C ALA A 484 3.77 23.26 -23.17
N ASN A 485 4.33 22.28 -22.44
CA ASN A 485 5.57 21.59 -22.86
C ASN A 485 5.29 20.47 -23.88
N PHE A 486 4.05 20.32 -24.35
CA PHE A 486 3.63 19.23 -25.24
C PHE A 486 3.54 19.74 -26.69
N GLY A 487 4.31 19.13 -27.60
CA GLY A 487 4.61 19.71 -28.92
C GLY A 487 3.46 19.94 -29.91
N ASN A 488 2.24 19.49 -29.61
CA ASN A 488 1.07 19.56 -30.49
C ASN A 488 0.03 20.63 -30.05
N ILE A 489 0.45 21.67 -29.32
CA ILE A 489 -0.42 22.76 -28.87
C ILE A 489 0.04 24.10 -29.46
N SER A 490 -0.89 24.90 -29.99
CA SER A 490 -0.61 26.14 -30.73
C SER A 490 -1.74 27.18 -30.60
N GLY A 491 -1.42 28.45 -30.91
CA GLY A 491 -2.34 29.60 -30.84
C GLY A 491 -2.96 29.78 -29.45
N ALA A 492 -4.22 30.20 -29.39
CA ALA A 492 -4.99 30.41 -28.15
C ALA A 492 -4.83 29.32 -27.06
N ARG A 493 -4.67 28.05 -27.48
CA ARG A 493 -4.48 26.90 -26.56
C ARG A 493 -3.07 26.87 -25.99
N TYR A 494 -2.06 27.23 -26.80
CA TYR A 494 -0.68 27.38 -26.32
C TYR A 494 -0.59 28.57 -25.36
N ALA A 495 -1.14 29.74 -25.73
CA ALA A 495 -1.22 30.91 -24.86
C ALA A 495 -1.84 30.59 -23.48
N ALA A 496 -3.00 29.92 -23.47
CA ALA A 496 -3.65 29.46 -22.24
C ALA A 496 -2.80 28.45 -21.43
N ALA A 497 -2.13 27.51 -22.10
CA ALA A 497 -1.26 26.57 -21.43
C ALA A 497 0.00 27.24 -20.88
N GLU A 498 0.59 28.19 -21.61
CA GLU A 498 1.74 28.99 -21.18
C GLU A 498 1.37 29.85 -19.97
N MET A 499 0.19 30.47 -19.97
CA MET A 499 -0.35 31.20 -18.82
C MET A 499 -0.37 30.32 -17.56
N PHE A 500 -0.95 29.12 -17.61
CA PHE A 500 -0.93 28.21 -16.46
C PHE A 500 0.48 27.76 -16.08
N ASN A 501 1.35 27.53 -17.06
CA ASN A 501 2.75 27.18 -16.83
C ASN A 501 3.51 28.31 -16.10
N LYS A 502 3.33 29.57 -16.51
CA LYS A 502 3.91 30.75 -15.86
C LYS A 502 3.33 30.98 -14.48
N ILE A 503 2.00 30.89 -14.30
CA ILE A 503 1.33 30.99 -12.99
C ILE A 503 1.90 29.93 -12.01
N GLY A 504 1.99 28.68 -12.44
CA GLY A 504 2.57 27.59 -11.63
C GLY A 504 4.03 27.88 -11.23
N LYS A 505 4.88 28.30 -12.18
CA LYS A 505 6.26 28.71 -11.91
C LYS A 505 6.33 29.92 -10.95
N ALA A 506 5.50 30.93 -11.14
CA ALA A 506 5.47 32.14 -10.32
C ALA A 506 5.10 31.80 -8.86
N ILE A 507 4.12 30.93 -8.64
CA ILE A 507 3.74 30.45 -7.29
C ILE A 507 4.86 29.61 -6.66
N ILE A 508 5.50 28.71 -7.42
CA ILE A 508 6.64 27.92 -6.91
C ILE A 508 7.79 28.83 -6.44
N CYS A 509 8.09 29.91 -7.18
CA CYS A 509 9.19 30.83 -6.87
C CYS A 509 8.84 31.91 -5.84
N ARG A 510 7.63 32.49 -5.88
CA ARG A 510 7.23 33.68 -5.10
C ARG A 510 6.16 33.39 -4.04
N GLY A 511 5.59 32.18 -4.01
CA GLY A 511 4.54 31.78 -3.08
C GLY A 511 3.32 32.70 -3.12
N LYS A 512 2.84 33.13 -1.95
CA LYS A 512 1.74 34.10 -1.82
C LYS A 512 1.99 35.46 -2.49
N ASN A 513 3.24 35.80 -2.81
CA ASN A 513 3.62 37.06 -3.47
C ASN A 513 3.72 36.90 -5.01
N ALA A 514 3.21 35.81 -5.58
CA ALA A 514 3.18 35.61 -7.02
C ALA A 514 2.14 36.51 -7.69
N VAL A 515 2.53 37.05 -8.84
CA VAL A 515 1.73 37.96 -9.66
C VAL A 515 1.66 37.45 -11.10
N VAL A 516 0.65 37.91 -11.83
CA VAL A 516 0.62 37.88 -13.30
C VAL A 516 0.97 39.29 -13.79
N GLU A 517 1.89 39.37 -14.75
CA GLU A 517 2.30 40.64 -15.37
C GLU A 517 1.35 41.00 -16.54
N ARG A 518 1.08 42.29 -16.75
CA ARG A 518 0.12 42.79 -17.75
C ARG A 518 0.55 42.48 -19.18
N GLU A 519 1.84 42.68 -19.46
CA GLU A 519 2.48 42.40 -20.75
C GLU A 519 2.29 40.94 -21.19
N ASP A 520 2.40 40.00 -20.24
CA ASP A 520 2.18 38.59 -20.50
C ASP A 520 0.73 38.30 -20.92
N VAL A 521 -0.25 38.94 -20.28
CA VAL A 521 -1.68 38.80 -20.63
C VAL A 521 -2.00 39.42 -21.98
N SER A 522 -1.42 40.59 -22.30
CA SER A 522 -1.54 41.20 -23.63
C SER A 522 -1.01 40.28 -24.73
N ARG A 523 0.19 39.71 -24.57
CA ARG A 523 0.76 38.75 -25.54
C ARG A 523 -0.14 37.52 -25.73
N TRP A 524 -0.66 36.94 -24.65
CA TRP A 524 -1.57 35.80 -24.73
C TRP A 524 -2.90 36.13 -25.42
N LEU A 525 -3.42 37.35 -25.22
CA LEU A 525 -4.64 37.82 -25.88
C LEU A 525 -4.46 37.97 -27.40
N GLU A 526 -3.30 38.44 -27.86
CA GLU A 526 -2.95 38.53 -29.29
C GLU A 526 -2.98 37.14 -29.96
N GLU A 527 -2.40 36.13 -29.32
CA GLU A 527 -2.44 34.72 -29.77
C GLU A 527 -3.87 34.12 -29.76
N CYS A 528 -4.81 34.72 -29.02
CA CYS A 528 -6.21 34.28 -28.95
C CYS A 528 -7.12 34.88 -30.02
N SER A 529 -6.66 35.92 -30.73
CA SER A 529 -7.45 36.82 -31.59
C SER A 529 -8.47 36.18 -32.55
N LEU A 530 -8.26 34.94 -32.99
CA LEU A 530 -9.15 34.22 -33.90
C LEU A 530 -10.31 33.44 -33.22
N SER A 531 -10.36 33.32 -31.89
CA SER A 531 -11.39 32.53 -31.21
C SER A 531 -12.01 33.21 -29.98
N ARG A 532 -13.29 33.58 -30.13
CA ARG A 532 -14.06 34.38 -29.16
C ARG A 532 -14.17 33.74 -27.77
N GLU A 533 -14.20 32.42 -27.68
CA GLU A 533 -14.21 31.64 -26.43
C GLU A 533 -12.94 31.85 -25.58
N TRP A 534 -11.78 32.14 -26.19
CA TRP A 534 -10.52 32.43 -25.48
C TRP A 534 -10.32 33.93 -25.27
N VAL A 535 -10.68 34.75 -26.28
CA VAL A 535 -10.55 36.22 -26.21
C VAL A 535 -11.30 36.81 -25.01
N VAL A 536 -12.52 36.36 -24.73
CA VAL A 536 -13.35 36.95 -23.66
C VAL A 536 -12.74 36.77 -22.26
N PRO A 537 -12.31 35.56 -21.83
CA PRO A 537 -11.56 35.40 -20.58
C PRO A 537 -10.27 36.23 -20.51
N PHE A 538 -9.43 36.22 -21.55
CA PHE A 538 -8.18 36.98 -21.54
C PHE A 538 -8.39 38.50 -21.49
N GLN A 539 -9.35 39.04 -22.25
CA GLN A 539 -9.72 40.45 -22.16
C GLN A 539 -10.28 40.80 -20.77
N THR A 540 -11.04 39.90 -20.16
CA THR A 540 -11.55 40.10 -18.79
C THR A 540 -10.42 40.13 -17.78
N ILE A 541 -9.41 39.24 -17.90
CA ILE A 541 -8.20 39.26 -17.09
C ILE A 541 -7.43 40.58 -17.29
N LEU A 542 -7.24 41.02 -18.53
CA LEU A 542 -6.54 42.28 -18.85
C LEU A 542 -7.22 43.50 -18.22
N ASN A 543 -8.56 43.48 -18.13
CA ASN A 543 -9.33 44.54 -17.47
C ASN A 543 -9.16 44.55 -15.94
N LEU A 544 -8.77 43.43 -15.30
CA LEU A 544 -8.55 43.38 -13.84
C LEU A 544 -7.34 44.24 -13.39
N PHE A 545 -6.38 44.47 -14.28
CA PHE A 545 -5.19 45.27 -14.00
C PHE A 545 -5.52 46.74 -13.75
N LYS A 546 -6.57 47.29 -14.36
CA LYS A 546 -6.90 48.72 -14.33
C LYS A 546 -5.70 49.57 -14.78
N THR A 547 -5.01 50.21 -13.84
CA THR A 547 -3.80 51.03 -14.01
C THR A 547 -2.51 50.32 -13.61
N GLU A 548 -2.58 49.15 -12.97
CA GLU A 548 -1.42 48.40 -12.50
C GLU A 548 -0.73 47.64 -13.64
N ASP A 549 0.56 47.37 -13.48
CA ASP A 549 1.35 46.50 -14.37
C ASP A 549 1.33 45.03 -13.94
N SER A 550 0.93 44.72 -12.71
CA SER A 550 0.86 43.37 -12.18
C SER A 550 -0.36 43.18 -11.28
N ILE A 551 -0.91 41.95 -11.22
CA ILE A 551 -1.97 41.58 -10.27
C ILE A 551 -1.60 40.33 -9.48
N GLY A 552 -1.92 40.31 -8.19
CA GLY A 552 -1.72 39.13 -7.33
C GLY A 552 -2.54 37.92 -7.80
N ILE A 553 -1.95 36.73 -7.70
CA ILE A 553 -2.63 35.46 -8.00
C ILE A 553 -3.42 34.97 -6.78
N ILE A 554 -2.74 34.86 -5.63
CA ILE A 554 -3.35 34.35 -4.39
C ILE A 554 -4.30 35.40 -3.80
N GLY A 555 -5.49 34.97 -3.39
CA GLY A 555 -6.58 35.81 -2.91
C GLY A 555 -7.43 36.46 -4.01
N ASN A 556 -7.01 36.39 -5.29
CA ASN A 556 -7.70 37.05 -6.39
C ASN A 556 -8.85 36.20 -6.97
N SER A 557 -10.03 36.29 -6.36
CA SER A 557 -11.21 35.54 -6.76
C SER A 557 -11.72 35.86 -8.18
N ASP A 558 -11.45 37.05 -8.71
CA ASP A 558 -11.94 37.45 -10.04
C ASP A 558 -11.04 36.93 -11.16
N LEU A 559 -9.71 36.95 -10.98
CA LEU A 559 -8.78 36.23 -11.83
C LEU A 559 -9.12 34.73 -11.83
N ASN A 560 -9.39 34.15 -10.66
CA ASN A 560 -9.75 32.74 -10.53
C ASN A 560 -10.96 32.33 -11.37
N LYS A 561 -12.02 33.15 -11.44
CA LYS A 561 -13.20 32.86 -12.28
C LYS A 561 -12.82 32.70 -13.76
N GLN A 562 -11.92 33.56 -14.25
CA GLN A 562 -11.43 33.48 -15.63
C GLN A 562 -10.50 32.28 -15.85
N LEU A 563 -9.62 31.99 -14.88
CA LEU A 563 -8.78 30.80 -14.92
C LEU A 563 -9.62 29.50 -14.92
N GLU A 564 -10.71 29.43 -14.16
CA GLU A 564 -11.64 28.28 -14.18
C GLU A 564 -12.26 28.05 -15.57
N ILE A 565 -12.67 29.12 -16.26
CA ILE A 565 -13.19 29.03 -17.63
C ILE A 565 -12.11 28.52 -18.60
N ILE A 566 -10.90 29.12 -18.55
CA ILE A 566 -9.79 28.74 -19.44
C ILE A 566 -9.30 27.31 -19.17
N ALA A 567 -9.32 26.87 -17.90
CA ALA A 567 -8.96 25.51 -17.53
C ALA A 567 -9.90 24.46 -18.13
N GLU A 568 -11.22 24.71 -18.12
CA GLU A 568 -12.19 23.79 -18.72
C GLU A 568 -12.04 23.71 -20.25
N LEU A 569 -11.80 24.84 -20.93
CA LEU A 569 -11.51 24.86 -22.38
C LEU A 569 -10.26 24.03 -22.75
N LEU A 570 -9.24 23.99 -21.89
CA LEU A 570 -8.01 23.22 -22.09
C LEU A 570 -8.16 21.71 -21.86
N MET A 571 -9.23 21.24 -21.20
CA MET A 571 -9.36 19.82 -20.82
C MET A 571 -9.34 18.86 -22.01
N SER A 572 -9.91 19.26 -23.15
CA SER A 572 -9.86 18.48 -24.40
C SER A 572 -8.41 18.21 -24.84
N LYS A 573 -7.53 19.21 -24.76
CA LYS A 573 -6.12 19.10 -25.17
C LYS A 573 -5.27 18.33 -24.16
N ILE A 574 -5.55 18.47 -22.86
CA ILE A 574 -4.91 17.64 -21.82
C ILE A 574 -5.24 16.16 -22.05
N ASN A 575 -6.50 15.86 -22.36
CA ASN A 575 -6.93 14.49 -22.68
C ASN A 575 -6.26 13.96 -23.96
N ASP A 576 -6.15 14.77 -25.02
CA ASP A 576 -5.45 14.37 -26.25
C ASP A 576 -3.94 14.11 -26.03
N ALA A 577 -3.26 14.99 -25.28
CA ALA A 577 -1.86 14.78 -24.90
C ALA A 577 -1.67 13.48 -24.09
N ASN A 578 -2.59 13.20 -23.16
CA ASN A 578 -2.57 11.98 -22.35
C ASN A 578 -2.79 10.71 -23.17
N LYS A 579 -3.57 10.73 -24.26
CA LYS A 579 -3.67 9.59 -25.20
C LYS A 579 -2.35 9.30 -25.90
N ILE A 580 -1.57 10.32 -26.23
CA ILE A 580 -0.24 10.13 -26.84
C ILE A 580 0.72 9.53 -25.80
N ILE A 581 0.67 9.98 -24.55
CA ILE A 581 1.46 9.40 -23.45
C ILE A 581 1.10 7.91 -23.21
N VAL A 582 -0.18 7.53 -23.34
CA VAL A 582 -0.59 6.12 -23.35
C VAL A 582 0.15 5.34 -24.45
N ALA A 583 0.13 5.84 -25.68
CA ALA A 583 0.81 5.19 -26.80
C ALA A 583 2.33 5.10 -26.63
N GLU A 584 2.99 6.09 -26.01
CA GLU A 584 4.43 6.01 -25.70
C GLU A 584 4.75 4.98 -24.59
N ILE A 585 3.88 4.82 -23.59
CA ILE A 585 4.02 3.76 -22.58
C ILE A 585 3.77 2.39 -23.22
N GLU A 586 2.80 2.26 -24.12
CA GLU A 586 2.53 1.01 -24.86
C GLU A 586 3.73 0.62 -25.76
N LYS A 587 4.39 1.56 -26.41
CA LYS A 587 5.66 1.30 -27.13
C LYS A 587 6.76 0.79 -26.21
N LEU A 588 6.93 1.39 -25.03
CA LEU A 588 7.91 0.95 -24.01
C LEU A 588 7.62 -0.47 -23.47
N ILE A 589 6.36 -0.89 -23.50
CA ILE A 589 5.95 -2.25 -23.11
C ILE A 589 6.30 -3.28 -24.21
N LEU A 590 6.32 -2.87 -25.47
CA LEU A 590 6.61 -3.73 -26.63
C LEU A 590 8.10 -3.83 -26.99
N SER A 591 8.98 -3.05 -26.32
CA SER A 591 10.43 -2.99 -26.53
C SER A 591 11.25 -3.78 -25.50
#